data_AF-A0A7G3ZER9-F1
#
_entry.id   AF-A0A7G3ZER9-F1
#
_cell.length_a   1.000
_cell.length_b   1.000
_cell.length_c   1.000
_cell.angle_alpha   90.00
_cell.angle_beta   90.00
_cell.angle_gamma   90.00
#
_symmetry.space_group_name_H-M   'P 1'
#
loop_
_entity.id
_entity.type
_entity.pdbx_description
1 polymer ?
#
loop_
_entity_poly.entity_id
_entity_poly.type
_entity_poly.pdbx_seq_one_letter_code
_entity_poly.pdbx_strand_id
1 'polypeptide(L)'
;MSIVEDDRAAVAWGRSDQAIEHQALSIWEKGVQKERDGSMTDAIKYYRQALKIDEKVEKIYRKKLREEWLLQQKLAELQLASPVASQGTAADSANTNEDGNEAEMEPCWIFEKLPNDLLLRVIRQVILMSGESWLNLSLTCTKFNELCFHNSGPFQVFASYIYQKQRYDETSLELNHISDLGTLEHDLWNSNYEKMLKDRPYIKFEGLYISVVNYLRHGVNSEGSSSLISPIQMITYYRYFRFYSDGHCLRLVTTDEPSQVVPHFSIDVPPRHSEICRWSLGLEDNFGRLIIRRSGEKYSFVEELHIKSHGRRRHHRLLWINSLVIDKEGNVSECSLRNEKPFNFSRVRSFASDD
;
A
#
# COMPACT_ATOMS: atom_id res chain seq x y z
N MET A 1 -49.68 25.23 36.94
CA MET A 1 -49.61 24.22 35.85
C MET A 1 -48.63 24.64 34.74
N SER A 2 -47.64 25.51 35.01
CA SER A 2 -46.82 26.16 33.98
C SER A 2 -45.30 25.94 34.14
N ILE A 3 -44.87 24.96 34.94
CA ILE A 3 -43.43 24.68 35.18
C ILE A 3 -42.99 23.37 34.51
N VAL A 4 -43.92 22.57 33.97
CA VAL A 4 -43.63 21.25 33.37
C VAL A 4 -43.48 21.30 31.84
N GLU A 5 -43.88 22.40 31.19
CA GLU A 5 -43.79 22.55 29.73
C GLU A 5 -42.41 23.07 29.25
N ASP A 6 -41.72 23.89 30.06
CA ASP A 6 -40.41 24.45 29.70
C ASP A 6 -39.28 23.40 29.69
N ASP A 7 -39.29 22.42 30.61
CA ASP A 7 -38.28 21.35 30.65
C ASP A 7 -38.41 20.37 29.46
N ARG A 8 -39.62 20.18 28.93
CA ARG A 8 -39.83 19.34 27.73
C ARG A 8 -39.33 20.02 26.46
N ALA A 9 -39.43 21.35 26.38
CA ALA A 9 -38.86 22.12 25.28
C ALA A 9 -37.33 22.09 25.32
N ALA A 10 -36.69 22.34 26.47
CA ALA A 10 -35.23 22.31 26.58
C ALA A 10 -34.60 20.95 26.20
N VAL A 11 -35.23 19.83 26.58
CA VAL A 11 -34.78 18.47 26.22
C VAL A 11 -35.01 18.15 24.74
N ALA A 12 -36.07 18.69 24.13
CA ALA A 12 -36.34 18.53 22.70
C ALA A 12 -35.32 19.30 21.83
N TRP A 13 -34.95 20.51 22.25
CA TRP A 13 -33.96 21.34 21.55
C TRP A 13 -32.53 20.77 21.67
N GLY A 14 -32.17 20.19 22.82
CA GLY A 14 -30.87 19.51 22.97
C GLY A 14 -30.75 18.21 22.14
N ARG A 15 -31.87 17.52 21.89
CA ARG A 15 -31.91 16.33 21.02
C ARG A 15 -31.84 16.68 19.53
N SER A 16 -32.42 17.81 19.11
CA SER A 16 -32.30 18.27 17.72
C SER A 16 -30.88 18.72 17.39
N ASP A 17 -30.20 19.41 18.31
CA ASP A 17 -28.82 19.84 18.10
C ASP A 17 -27.85 18.66 17.96
N GLN A 18 -27.99 17.62 18.80
CA GLN A 18 -27.19 16.40 18.67
C GLN A 18 -27.43 15.64 17.36
N ALA A 19 -28.67 15.63 16.86
CA ALA A 19 -29.00 14.99 15.59
C ALA A 19 -28.37 15.74 14.40
N ILE A 20 -28.36 17.08 14.45
CA ILE A 20 -27.73 17.95 13.45
C ILE A 20 -26.21 17.75 13.46
N GLU A 21 -25.58 17.73 14.64
CA GLU A 21 -24.15 17.44 14.81
C GLU A 21 -23.78 16.07 14.23
N HIS A 22 -24.54 15.03 14.56
CA HIS A 22 -24.30 13.67 14.05
C HIS A 22 -24.47 13.59 12.53
N GLN A 23 -25.46 14.29 11.97
CA GLN A 23 -25.66 14.38 10.54
C GLN A 23 -24.48 15.09 9.85
N ALA A 24 -24.04 16.24 10.36
CA ALA A 24 -22.90 16.99 9.84
C ALA A 24 -21.61 16.16 9.90
N LEU A 25 -21.36 15.45 11.01
CA LEU A 25 -20.22 14.55 11.18
C LEU A 25 -20.24 13.40 10.18
N SER A 26 -21.40 12.77 9.95
CA SER A 26 -21.50 11.66 8.98
C SER A 26 -21.17 12.10 7.55
N ILE A 27 -21.52 13.34 7.19
CA ILE A 27 -21.21 13.92 5.88
C ILE A 27 -19.72 14.30 5.82
N TRP A 28 -19.17 14.84 6.91
CA TRP A 28 -17.74 15.14 7.01
C TRP A 28 -16.88 13.87 6.87
N GLU A 29 -17.27 12.76 7.52
CA GLU A 29 -16.61 11.46 7.40
C GLU A 29 -16.63 10.91 5.97
N LYS A 30 -17.73 11.09 5.24
CA LYS A 30 -17.78 10.77 3.80
C LYS A 30 -16.81 11.62 3.00
N GLY A 31 -16.64 12.90 3.36
CA GLY A 31 -15.63 13.78 2.80
C GLY A 31 -14.22 13.25 3.04
N VAL A 32 -13.89 12.85 4.28
CA VAL A 32 -12.59 12.28 4.65
C VAL A 32 -12.32 10.97 3.91
N GLN A 33 -13.34 10.11 3.76
CA GLN A 33 -13.21 8.89 2.99
C GLN A 33 -12.90 9.18 1.51
N LYS A 34 -13.63 10.12 0.90
CA LYS A 34 -13.37 10.53 -0.49
C LYS A 34 -12.01 11.22 -0.66
N GLU A 35 -11.53 11.95 0.34
CA GLU A 35 -10.18 12.49 0.34
C GLU A 35 -9.12 11.38 0.41
N ARG A 36 -9.34 10.38 1.26
CA ARG A 36 -8.49 9.19 1.36
C ARG A 36 -8.45 8.38 0.06
N ASP A 37 -9.59 8.32 -0.64
CA ASP A 37 -9.73 7.66 -1.95
C ASP A 37 -9.15 8.50 -3.10
N GLY A 38 -8.78 9.76 -2.83
CA GLY A 38 -8.16 10.68 -3.80
C GLY A 38 -9.15 11.54 -4.60
N SER A 39 -10.46 11.33 -4.43
CA SER A 39 -11.54 12.04 -5.11
C SER A 39 -11.87 13.37 -4.42
N MET A 40 -10.89 14.28 -4.44
CA MET A 40 -10.92 15.55 -3.70
C MET A 40 -12.06 16.47 -4.12
N THR A 41 -12.55 16.40 -5.36
CA THR A 41 -13.73 17.13 -5.84
C THR A 41 -14.99 16.80 -5.04
N ASP A 42 -15.25 15.51 -4.87
CA ASP A 42 -16.41 15.03 -4.14
C ASP A 42 -16.20 15.21 -2.64
N ALA A 43 -14.97 15.05 -2.15
CA ALA A 43 -14.61 15.39 -0.77
C ALA A 43 -14.97 16.86 -0.44
N ILE A 44 -14.60 17.81 -1.30
CA ILE A 44 -14.92 19.23 -1.12
C ILE A 44 -16.44 19.48 -1.14
N LYS A 45 -17.21 18.78 -1.97
CA LYS A 45 -18.68 18.88 -1.95
C LYS A 45 -19.23 18.48 -0.58
N TYR A 46 -18.77 17.34 -0.05
CA TYR A 46 -19.20 16.86 1.26
C TYR A 46 -18.73 17.78 2.39
N TYR A 47 -17.50 18.30 2.35
CA TYR A 47 -17.02 19.26 3.35
C TYR A 47 -17.84 20.56 3.34
N ARG A 48 -18.16 21.10 2.16
CA ARG A 48 -19.02 22.28 2.03
C ARG A 48 -20.43 22.01 2.56
N GLN A 49 -20.99 20.83 2.29
CA GLN A 49 -22.29 20.43 2.81
C GLN A 49 -22.28 20.31 4.33
N ALA A 50 -21.24 19.69 4.91
CA ALA A 50 -21.10 19.56 6.36
C ALA A 50 -20.94 20.92 7.05
N LEU A 51 -20.07 21.80 6.54
CA LEU A 51 -19.87 23.16 7.07
C LEU A 51 -21.11 24.05 6.95
N LYS A 52 -21.98 23.76 5.97
CA LYS A 52 -23.26 24.46 5.84
C LYS A 52 -24.28 24.04 6.91
N ILE A 53 -24.19 22.82 7.41
CA ILE A 53 -25.07 22.29 8.46
C ILE A 53 -24.56 22.73 9.83
N ASP A 54 -23.27 22.55 10.10
CA ASP A 54 -22.63 23.00 11.33
C ASP A 54 -21.21 23.52 11.04
N GLU A 55 -20.97 24.79 11.37
CA GLU A 55 -19.67 25.45 11.21
C GLU A 55 -18.60 24.83 12.13
N LYS A 56 -19.00 24.21 13.25
CA LYS A 56 -18.09 23.61 14.24
C LYS A 56 -17.77 22.14 13.94
N VAL A 57 -18.32 21.55 12.88
CA VAL A 57 -18.18 20.12 12.54
C VAL A 57 -16.72 19.66 12.50
N GLU A 58 -15.80 20.47 11.97
CA GLU A 58 -14.36 20.16 11.91
C GLU A 58 -13.76 20.02 13.31
N LYS A 59 -14.13 20.91 14.24
CA LYS A 59 -13.65 20.91 15.61
C LYS A 59 -14.17 19.69 16.37
N ILE A 60 -15.43 19.31 16.14
CA ILE A 60 -16.06 18.13 16.71
C ILE A 60 -15.39 16.86 16.17
N TYR A 61 -15.17 16.78 14.86
CA TYR A 61 -14.50 15.65 14.23
C TYR A 61 -13.05 15.47 14.74
N ARG A 62 -12.28 16.55 14.87
CA ARG A 62 -10.93 16.52 15.47
C ARG A 62 -10.95 16.08 16.93
N LYS A 63 -11.98 16.45 17.68
CA LYS A 63 -12.15 16.01 19.07
C LYS A 63 -12.41 14.50 19.12
N LYS A 64 -13.32 13.98 18.29
CA LYS A 64 -13.60 12.56 18.13
C LYS A 64 -12.33 11.75 17.82
N LEU A 65 -11.55 12.19 16.82
CA LEU A 65 -10.28 11.53 16.46
C LEU A 65 -9.28 11.48 17.62
N ARG A 66 -9.17 12.55 18.41
CA ARG A 66 -8.31 12.57 19.61
C ARG A 66 -8.80 11.61 20.68
N GLU A 67 -10.11 11.56 20.90
CA GLU A 67 -10.72 10.65 21.88
C GLU A 67 -10.53 9.19 21.48
N GLU A 68 -10.77 8.85 20.20
CA GLU A 68 -10.51 7.51 19.64
C GLU A 68 -9.03 7.12 19.76
N TRP A 69 -8.11 8.03 19.45
CA TRP A 69 -6.67 7.78 19.61
C TRP A 69 -6.28 7.52 21.07
N LEU A 70 -6.83 8.32 22.00
CA LEU A 70 -6.55 8.19 23.43
C LEU A 70 -7.18 6.92 24.03
N LEU A 71 -8.35 6.51 23.53
CA LEU A 71 -8.99 5.23 23.84
C LEU A 71 -8.14 4.06 23.33
N GLN A 72 -7.62 4.14 22.11
CA GLN A 72 -6.73 3.12 21.56
C GLN A 72 -5.44 2.98 22.39
N GLN A 73 -4.88 4.11 22.84
CA GLN A 73 -3.71 4.10 23.71
C GLN A 73 -4.03 3.45 25.07
N LYS A 74 -5.13 3.84 25.71
CA LYS A 74 -5.57 3.23 26.98
C LYS A 74 -5.89 1.74 26.84
N LEU A 75 -6.52 1.33 25.74
CA LEU A 75 -6.78 -0.09 25.45
C LEU A 75 -5.48 -0.88 25.30
N ALA A 76 -4.50 -0.31 24.59
CA ALA A 76 -3.18 -0.93 24.46
C ALA A 76 -2.46 -1.03 25.82
N GLU A 77 -2.53 0.01 26.66
CA GLU A 77 -1.99 0.00 28.02
C GLU A 77 -2.68 -1.05 28.92
N LEU A 78 -4.00 -1.19 28.82
CA LEU A 78 -4.77 -2.21 29.58
C LEU A 78 -4.50 -3.64 29.08
N GLN A 79 -4.26 -3.82 27.78
CA GLN A 79 -3.84 -5.10 27.20
C GLN A 79 -2.41 -5.49 27.60
N LEU A 80 -1.53 -4.51 27.82
CA LEU A 80 -0.16 -4.72 28.32
C LEU A 80 -0.10 -4.92 29.84
N ALA A 81 -1.08 -4.39 30.60
CA ALA A 81 -1.11 -4.39 32.06
C ALA A 81 -1.87 -5.58 32.69
N SER A 82 -2.37 -6.54 31.90
CA SER A 82 -3.13 -7.68 32.42
C SER A 82 -2.41 -9.02 32.26
N PRO A 83 -1.64 -9.48 33.26
CA PRO A 83 -1.48 -10.90 33.53
C PRO A 83 -2.57 -11.38 34.51
N VAL A 84 -3.43 -12.27 34.00
CA VAL A 84 -4.33 -13.25 34.65
C VAL A 84 -4.68 -13.05 36.15
N ALA A 85 -5.98 -12.83 36.41
CA ALA A 85 -6.69 -13.47 37.53
C ALA A 85 -8.19 -13.58 37.19
N SER A 86 -8.58 -14.69 36.58
CA SER A 86 -9.96 -15.15 36.52
C SER A 86 -10.36 -15.74 37.87
N GLN A 87 -11.43 -15.22 38.47
CA GLN A 87 -12.32 -16.02 39.32
C GLN A 87 -13.73 -15.91 38.74
N GLY A 88 -14.14 -17.00 38.11
CA GLY A 88 -15.53 -17.27 37.80
C GLY A 88 -16.29 -17.67 39.07
N THR A 89 -17.54 -17.28 39.14
CA THR A 89 -18.53 -17.90 40.00
C THR A 89 -18.69 -19.37 39.61
N ALA A 90 -18.33 -20.25 40.54
CA ALA A 90 -18.88 -21.58 40.63
C ALA A 90 -20.37 -21.52 41.04
N ALA A 91 -21.14 -22.46 40.55
CA ALA A 91 -21.83 -23.38 41.47
C ALA A 91 -21.78 -24.74 40.75
N ASP A 92 -21.09 -25.76 41.22
CA ASP A 92 -20.59 -26.01 42.56
C ASP A 92 -19.52 -27.12 42.47
N SER A 93 -18.58 -27.10 43.41
CA SER A 93 -17.83 -28.25 43.93
C SER A 93 -16.90 -29.05 43.00
N ALA A 94 -15.59 -28.80 43.10
CA ALA A 94 -14.68 -29.65 43.89
C ALA A 94 -13.20 -29.23 43.70
N ASN A 95 -12.63 -28.70 44.78
CA ASN A 95 -11.20 -28.62 45.14
C ASN A 95 -10.13 -28.62 44.04
N THR A 96 -9.46 -27.48 43.89
CA THR A 96 -8.00 -27.47 43.81
C THR A 96 -7.43 -27.74 45.21
N ASN A 97 -6.75 -28.88 45.37
CA ASN A 97 -5.52 -28.87 46.13
C ASN A 97 -4.40 -28.96 45.10
N GLU A 98 -3.43 -28.08 45.26
CA GLU A 98 -2.15 -28.10 44.57
C GLU A 98 -1.55 -29.51 44.64
N ASP A 99 -1.42 -30.13 43.48
CA ASP A 99 -0.36 -31.08 43.24
C ASP A 99 0.04 -30.94 41.77
N GLY A 100 1.35 -31.01 41.52
CA GLY A 100 1.97 -30.59 40.27
C GLY A 100 1.38 -31.25 39.03
N ASN A 101 1.29 -30.46 37.96
CA ASN A 101 1.51 -30.92 36.61
C ASN A 101 1.81 -29.69 35.75
N GLU A 102 3.11 -29.46 35.51
CA GLU A 102 3.53 -28.97 34.20
C GLU A 102 2.72 -29.78 33.19
N ALA A 103 1.76 -29.17 32.50
CA ALA A 103 1.08 -29.86 31.42
C ALA A 103 2.19 -30.26 30.45
N GLU A 104 2.57 -31.55 30.49
CA GLU A 104 3.54 -32.13 29.57
C GLU A 104 3.04 -31.75 28.18
N MET A 105 3.67 -30.73 27.59
CA MET A 105 3.39 -30.37 26.21
C MET A 105 3.74 -31.62 25.42
N GLU A 106 2.71 -32.29 24.91
CA GLU A 106 2.90 -33.45 24.06
C GLU A 106 3.93 -33.06 23.00
N PRO A 107 4.97 -33.89 22.81
CA PRO A 107 6.03 -33.52 21.92
C PRO A 107 5.46 -33.24 20.54
N CYS A 108 5.84 -32.09 19.97
CA CYS A 108 5.51 -31.78 18.58
C CYS A 108 6.18 -32.83 17.70
N TRP A 109 5.42 -33.86 17.26
CA TRP A 109 5.93 -34.99 16.48
C TRP A 109 6.69 -34.55 15.24
N ILE A 110 6.36 -33.39 14.67
CA ILE A 110 7.08 -32.83 13.52
C ILE A 110 8.56 -32.55 13.85
N PHE A 111 8.89 -32.06 15.05
CA PHE A 111 10.27 -31.77 15.44
C PHE A 111 11.02 -33.01 15.92
N GLU A 112 10.31 -34.00 16.46
CA GLU A 112 10.93 -35.27 16.85
C GLU A 112 11.19 -36.19 15.67
N LYS A 113 10.33 -36.15 14.64
CA LYS A 113 10.43 -37.03 13.48
C LYS A 113 11.20 -36.43 12.32
N LEU A 114 11.24 -35.10 12.17
CA LEU A 114 11.94 -34.45 11.06
C LEU A 114 13.19 -33.70 11.54
N PRO A 115 14.37 -33.95 10.94
CA PRO A 115 15.55 -33.13 11.15
C PRO A 115 15.37 -31.73 10.56
N ASN A 116 16.17 -30.78 11.06
CA ASN A 116 16.13 -29.37 10.64
C ASN A 116 16.24 -29.19 9.12
N ASP A 117 17.00 -30.03 8.41
CA ASP A 117 17.15 -29.94 6.95
C ASP A 117 15.84 -30.18 6.20
N LEU A 118 15.02 -31.12 6.68
CA LEU A 118 13.70 -31.37 6.10
C LEU A 118 12.73 -30.24 6.45
N LEU A 119 12.80 -29.70 7.66
CA LEU A 119 12.01 -28.53 8.07
C LEU A 119 12.35 -27.30 7.22
N LEU A 120 13.63 -27.05 6.94
CA LEU A 120 14.06 -25.98 6.04
C LEU A 120 13.55 -26.18 4.61
N ARG A 121 13.44 -27.43 4.15
CA ARG A 121 12.85 -27.75 2.85
C ARG A 121 11.33 -27.50 2.82
N VAL A 122 10.62 -27.75 3.93
CA VAL A 122 9.21 -27.37 4.09
C VAL A 122 9.07 -25.84 4.09
N ILE A 123 9.88 -25.13 4.87
CA ILE A 123 9.92 -23.66 4.91
C ILE A 123 10.15 -23.08 3.52
N ARG A 124 11.07 -23.66 2.74
CA ARG A 124 11.29 -23.26 1.34
C ARG A 124 10.02 -23.36 0.50
N GLN A 125 9.25 -24.44 0.61
CA GLN A 125 7.98 -24.57 -0.12
C GLN A 125 6.95 -23.54 0.35
N VAL A 126 6.85 -23.31 1.66
CA VAL A 126 5.95 -22.29 2.23
C VAL A 126 6.29 -20.89 1.71
N ILE A 127 7.57 -20.54 1.61
CA ILE A 127 8.02 -19.26 1.02
C ILE A 127 7.59 -19.13 -0.43
N LEU A 128 7.75 -20.19 -1.23
CA LEU A 128 7.37 -20.19 -2.65
C LEU A 128 5.85 -20.11 -2.85
N MET A 129 5.06 -20.54 -1.86
CA MET A 129 3.60 -20.37 -1.87
C MET A 129 3.18 -18.95 -1.51
N SER A 130 3.64 -18.43 -0.36
CA SER A 130 3.31 -17.07 0.09
C SER A 130 4.23 -16.61 1.22
N GLY A 131 4.69 -15.36 1.14
CA GLY A 131 5.41 -14.72 2.25
C GLY A 131 4.56 -14.54 3.51
N GLU A 132 3.23 -14.45 3.38
CA GLU A 132 2.30 -14.38 4.51
C GLU A 132 2.24 -15.71 5.26
N SER A 133 2.19 -16.83 4.53
CA SER A 133 2.23 -18.18 5.10
C SER A 133 3.55 -18.45 5.83
N TRP A 134 4.67 -17.94 5.30
CA TRP A 134 5.97 -18.01 5.98
C TRP A 134 5.98 -17.25 7.31
N LEU A 135 5.43 -16.03 7.34
CA LEU A 135 5.31 -15.27 8.58
C LEU A 135 4.40 -16.01 9.58
N ASN A 136 3.25 -16.52 9.13
CA ASN A 136 2.34 -17.27 9.99
C ASN A 136 3.01 -18.52 10.57
N LEU A 137 3.80 -19.25 9.78
CA LEU A 137 4.59 -20.40 10.25
C LEU A 137 5.59 -19.98 11.33
N SER A 138 6.27 -18.85 11.16
CA SER A 138 7.24 -18.36 12.14
C SER A 138 6.63 -17.97 13.49
N LEU A 139 5.31 -17.74 13.53
CA LEU A 139 4.56 -17.38 14.73
C LEU A 139 3.99 -18.58 15.48
N THR A 140 4.05 -19.80 14.91
CA THR A 140 3.47 -20.99 15.56
C THR A 140 4.30 -21.47 16.75
N CYS A 141 5.62 -21.40 16.67
CA CYS A 141 6.50 -21.82 17.76
C CYS A 141 7.89 -21.19 17.69
N THR A 142 8.63 -21.24 18.80
CA THR A 142 10.01 -20.74 18.90
C THR A 142 10.97 -21.41 17.93
N LYS A 143 10.81 -22.72 17.67
CA LYS A 143 11.68 -23.46 16.75
C LYS A 143 11.50 -23.02 15.30
N PHE A 144 10.25 -22.84 14.83
CA PHE A 144 10.02 -22.31 13.49
C PHE A 144 10.43 -20.85 13.38
N ASN A 145 10.29 -20.06 14.44
CA ASN A 145 10.80 -18.69 14.47
C ASN A 145 12.32 -18.64 14.24
N GLU A 146 13.07 -19.48 14.97
CA GLU A 146 14.52 -19.65 14.81
C GLU A 146 14.87 -20.07 13.38
N LEU A 147 14.22 -21.12 12.86
CA LEU A 147 14.48 -21.62 11.51
C LEU A 147 14.13 -20.61 10.41
N CYS A 148 13.15 -19.73 10.63
CA CYS A 148 12.74 -18.73 9.65
C CYS A 148 13.64 -17.49 9.65
N PHE A 149 13.97 -16.93 10.82
CA PHE A 149 14.64 -15.63 10.93
C PHE A 149 16.11 -15.69 11.31
N HIS A 150 16.56 -16.77 11.95
CA HIS A 150 17.95 -16.89 12.42
C HIS A 150 18.80 -17.79 11.50
N ASN A 151 18.24 -18.24 10.39
CA ASN A 151 18.93 -18.97 9.34
C ASN A 151 18.99 -18.12 8.06
N SER A 152 20.10 -18.16 7.33
CA SER A 152 20.26 -17.43 6.06
C SER A 152 19.49 -18.06 4.89
N GLY A 153 19.19 -19.35 4.97
CA GLY A 153 18.54 -20.14 3.92
C GLY A 153 17.19 -19.57 3.47
N PRO A 154 16.23 -19.29 4.37
CA PRO A 154 14.96 -18.64 4.03
C PRO A 154 15.15 -17.33 3.25
N PHE A 155 16.07 -16.46 3.69
CA PHE A 155 16.36 -15.20 3.01
C PHE A 155 16.98 -15.40 1.64
N GLN A 156 17.83 -16.41 1.46
CA GLN A 156 18.36 -16.79 0.16
C GLN A 156 17.24 -17.26 -0.79
N VAL A 157 16.25 -18.01 -0.28
CA VAL A 157 15.07 -18.41 -1.07
C VAL A 157 14.26 -17.19 -1.49
N PHE A 158 14.00 -16.24 -0.58
CA PHE A 158 13.34 -14.98 -0.94
C PHE A 158 14.13 -14.18 -1.98
N ALA A 159 15.43 -14.04 -1.79
CA ALA A 159 16.31 -13.32 -2.71
C ALA A 159 16.27 -13.95 -4.11
N SER A 160 16.50 -15.25 -4.21
CA SER A 160 16.43 -15.95 -5.49
C SER A 160 15.05 -15.82 -6.16
N TYR A 161 13.96 -16.00 -5.41
CA TYR A 161 12.61 -15.86 -5.94
C TYR A 161 12.27 -14.44 -6.46
N ILE A 162 12.71 -13.40 -5.73
CA ILE A 162 12.40 -12.00 -6.07
C ILE A 162 13.30 -11.50 -7.20
N TYR A 163 14.62 -11.67 -7.07
CA TYR A 163 15.60 -11.07 -7.96
C TYR A 163 15.73 -11.81 -9.30
N GLN A 164 15.45 -13.12 -9.36
CA GLN A 164 15.38 -13.85 -10.63
C GLN A 164 14.29 -13.31 -11.57
N LYS A 165 13.24 -12.69 -11.02
CA LYS A 165 12.15 -12.09 -11.81
C LYS A 165 12.44 -10.65 -12.23
N GLN A 166 13.53 -10.05 -11.75
CA GLN A 166 13.90 -8.68 -12.11
C GLN A 166 14.67 -8.67 -13.43
N ARG A 167 14.42 -7.66 -14.26
CA ARG A 167 15.09 -7.47 -15.55
C ARG A 167 16.02 -6.27 -15.47
N TYR A 168 17.28 -6.47 -15.84
CA TYR A 168 18.29 -5.41 -15.88
C TYR A 168 18.59 -5.02 -17.32
N ASP A 169 18.92 -3.74 -17.53
CA ASP A 169 19.26 -3.20 -18.84
C ASP A 169 20.59 -3.79 -19.32
N GLU A 170 20.57 -4.49 -20.46
CA GLU A 170 21.73 -5.21 -21.01
C GLU A 170 22.89 -4.25 -21.31
N THR A 171 22.60 -3.10 -21.91
CA THR A 171 23.58 -2.04 -22.17
C THR A 171 24.32 -1.63 -20.88
N SER A 172 23.59 -1.49 -19.78
CA SER A 172 24.18 -1.12 -18.49
C SER A 172 25.08 -2.22 -17.93
N LEU A 173 24.73 -3.49 -18.11
CA LEU A 173 25.56 -4.63 -17.70
C LEU A 173 26.86 -4.69 -18.52
N GLU A 174 26.76 -4.50 -19.84
CA GLU A 174 27.90 -4.50 -20.76
C GLU A 174 28.89 -3.38 -20.46
N LEU A 175 28.40 -2.15 -20.28
CA LEU A 175 29.20 -0.96 -19.95
C LEU A 175 29.98 -1.12 -18.65
N ASN A 176 29.43 -1.87 -17.68
CA ASN A 176 30.07 -2.12 -16.39
C ASN A 176 30.90 -3.43 -16.39
N HIS A 177 31.05 -4.09 -17.55
CA HIS A 177 31.77 -5.37 -17.69
C HIS A 177 31.24 -6.48 -16.77
N ILE A 178 29.94 -6.47 -16.46
CA ILE A 178 29.30 -7.46 -15.59
C ILE A 178 28.75 -8.59 -16.46
N SER A 179 29.43 -9.73 -16.43
CA SER A 179 28.97 -10.96 -17.11
C SER A 179 28.02 -11.79 -16.24
N ASP A 180 28.14 -11.67 -14.92
CA ASP A 180 27.33 -12.41 -13.95
C ASP A 180 26.88 -11.50 -12.79
N LEU A 181 25.57 -11.32 -12.66
CA LEU A 181 24.93 -10.60 -11.57
C LEU A 181 25.17 -11.29 -10.21
N GLY A 182 25.29 -12.62 -10.18
CA GLY A 182 25.51 -13.36 -8.93
C GLY A 182 26.82 -12.99 -8.25
N THR A 183 27.89 -12.84 -9.03
CA THR A 183 29.20 -12.39 -8.56
C THR A 183 29.13 -10.97 -7.99
N LEU A 184 28.46 -10.05 -8.69
CA LEU A 184 28.26 -8.68 -8.21
C LEU A 184 27.45 -8.63 -6.91
N GLU A 185 26.39 -9.44 -6.81
CA GLU A 185 25.57 -9.56 -5.60
C GLU A 185 26.39 -10.08 -4.41
N HIS A 186 27.26 -11.05 -4.66
CA HIS A 186 28.17 -11.58 -3.65
C HIS A 186 29.14 -10.50 -3.14
N ASP A 187 29.73 -9.71 -4.03
CA ASP A 187 30.70 -8.68 -3.67
C ASP A 187 30.06 -7.52 -2.86
N LEU A 188 28.83 -7.14 -3.21
CA LEU A 188 28.13 -6.02 -2.58
C LEU A 188 27.53 -6.37 -1.20
N TRP A 189 27.01 -7.59 -1.04
CA TRP A 189 26.30 -7.99 0.19
C TRP A 189 26.98 -9.09 0.99
N ASN A 190 28.12 -9.65 0.51
CA ASN A 190 28.90 -10.69 1.18
C ASN A 190 28.04 -11.87 1.67
N SER A 191 27.16 -12.36 0.79
CA SER A 191 26.17 -13.42 1.09
C SER A 191 25.15 -13.12 2.20
N ASN A 192 25.03 -11.86 2.64
CA ASN A 192 24.00 -11.43 3.59
C ASN A 192 22.70 -11.09 2.84
N TYR A 193 21.91 -12.13 2.58
CA TYR A 193 20.62 -12.01 1.86
C TYR A 193 19.58 -11.17 2.60
N GLU A 194 19.60 -11.16 3.94
CA GLU A 194 18.67 -10.34 4.73
C GLU A 194 18.94 -8.84 4.49
N LYS A 195 20.22 -8.44 4.51
CA LYS A 195 20.62 -7.07 4.17
C LYS A 195 20.30 -6.75 2.72
N MET A 196 20.58 -7.67 1.79
CA MET A 196 20.28 -7.48 0.37
C MET A 196 18.79 -7.21 0.13
N LEU A 197 17.89 -7.99 0.73
CA LEU A 197 16.43 -7.80 0.60
C LEU A 197 15.96 -6.44 1.15
N LYS A 198 16.64 -5.90 2.17
CA LYS A 198 16.35 -4.58 2.74
C LYS A 198 16.83 -3.44 1.85
N ASP A 199 18.01 -3.59 1.26
CA ASP A 199 18.75 -2.50 0.61
C ASP A 199 18.55 -2.47 -0.91
N ARG A 200 18.56 -3.62 -1.59
CA ARG A 200 18.48 -3.72 -3.05
C ARG A 200 17.03 -3.54 -3.53
N PRO A 201 16.72 -2.46 -4.25
CA PRO A 201 15.39 -2.20 -4.77
C PRO A 201 14.93 -3.26 -5.78
N TYR A 202 13.62 -3.48 -5.83
CA TYR A 202 12.99 -4.39 -6.79
C TYR A 202 11.56 -3.96 -7.11
N ILE A 203 11.06 -4.40 -8.25
CA ILE A 203 9.67 -4.20 -8.68
C ILE A 203 8.78 -5.30 -8.12
N LYS A 204 7.58 -4.91 -7.67
CA LYS A 204 6.55 -5.81 -7.16
C LYS A 204 5.55 -6.12 -8.26
N PHE A 205 5.22 -7.41 -8.41
CA PHE A 205 4.34 -7.91 -9.47
C PHE A 205 2.91 -8.24 -8.97
N GLU A 206 2.73 -8.39 -7.66
CA GLU A 206 1.45 -8.81 -7.04
C GLU A 206 0.48 -7.64 -6.81
N GLY A 207 0.42 -6.71 -7.76
CA GLY A 207 -0.38 -5.50 -7.63
C GLY A 207 -0.08 -4.43 -8.68
N LEU A 208 -0.53 -3.21 -8.41
CA LEU A 208 -0.33 -2.06 -9.28
C LEU A 208 0.38 -0.92 -8.56
N TYR A 209 1.12 -0.13 -9.30
CA TYR A 209 1.63 1.16 -8.88
C TYR A 209 0.65 2.24 -9.35
N ILE A 210 0.12 3.01 -8.40
CA ILE A 210 -0.94 4.00 -8.64
C ILE A 210 -0.42 5.39 -8.27
N SER A 211 -0.52 6.33 -9.20
CA SER A 211 -0.30 7.76 -8.96
C SER A 211 -1.62 8.51 -9.07
N VAL A 212 -1.96 9.28 -8.04
CA VAL A 212 -3.18 10.08 -7.98
C VAL A 212 -2.78 11.54 -8.16
N VAL A 213 -3.26 12.18 -9.22
CA VAL A 213 -2.94 13.57 -9.54
C VAL A 213 -4.20 14.42 -9.55
N ASN A 214 -4.15 15.53 -8.83
CA ASN A 214 -5.21 16.52 -8.76
C ASN A 214 -4.71 17.82 -9.39
N TYR A 215 -5.45 18.37 -10.34
CA TYR A 215 -5.17 19.69 -10.90
C TYR A 215 -6.42 20.57 -10.93
N LEU A 216 -6.22 21.88 -10.91
CA LEU A 216 -7.30 22.86 -10.97
C LEU A 216 -7.50 23.31 -12.42
N ARG A 217 -8.71 23.12 -12.95
CA ARG A 217 -9.15 23.66 -14.22
C ARG A 217 -10.03 24.88 -13.95
N HIS A 218 -9.65 26.01 -14.51
CA HIS A 218 -10.43 27.24 -14.43
C HIS A 218 -11.49 27.19 -15.54
N GLY A 219 -12.75 27.42 -15.19
CA GLY A 219 -13.83 27.52 -16.18
C GLY A 219 -13.72 28.79 -17.01
N VAL A 220 -14.34 28.78 -18.19
CA VAL A 220 -14.50 29.99 -19.02
C VAL A 220 -15.69 30.77 -18.47
N ASN A 221 -15.47 32.04 -18.12
CA ASN A 221 -16.54 32.93 -17.70
C ASN A 221 -17.48 33.17 -18.89
N SER A 222 -18.80 33.12 -18.68
CA SER A 222 -19.76 33.60 -19.66
C SER A 222 -19.57 35.12 -19.86
N GLU A 223 -19.68 35.60 -21.09
CA GLU A 223 -19.53 37.03 -21.42
C GLU A 223 -20.38 37.90 -20.48
N GLY A 224 -19.74 38.82 -19.77
CA GLY A 224 -20.38 39.74 -18.82
C GLY A 224 -20.25 39.38 -17.33
N SER A 225 -19.60 38.26 -16.97
CA SER A 225 -19.36 37.90 -15.56
C SER A 225 -17.96 38.33 -15.07
N SER A 226 -17.91 39.01 -13.92
CA SER A 226 -16.69 39.51 -13.29
C SER A 226 -15.64 38.40 -13.11
N SER A 227 -14.40 38.68 -13.49
CA SER A 227 -13.22 37.80 -13.33
C SER A 227 -12.96 37.33 -11.87
N LEU A 228 -13.67 37.91 -10.90
CA LEU A 228 -13.63 37.59 -9.47
C LEU A 228 -14.33 36.27 -9.09
N ILE A 229 -15.18 35.70 -9.95
CA ILE A 229 -15.89 34.43 -9.70
C ILE A 229 -15.64 33.48 -10.86
N SER A 230 -14.37 33.13 -11.09
CA SER A 230 -14.07 32.02 -12.00
C SER A 230 -14.38 30.70 -11.28
N PRO A 231 -15.27 29.84 -11.81
CA PRO A 231 -15.52 28.55 -11.21
C PRO A 231 -14.28 27.67 -11.39
N ILE A 232 -13.69 27.23 -10.27
CA ILE A 232 -12.55 26.32 -10.27
C ILE A 232 -13.09 24.90 -10.14
N GLN A 233 -12.82 24.06 -11.14
CA GLN A 233 -13.08 22.63 -11.10
C GLN A 233 -11.77 21.90 -10.84
N MET A 234 -11.68 21.19 -9.71
CA MET A 234 -10.59 20.25 -9.51
C MET A 234 -10.85 19.01 -10.38
N ILE A 235 -9.82 18.45 -11.00
CA ILE A 235 -9.90 17.22 -11.78
C ILE A 235 -8.88 16.26 -11.19
N THR A 236 -9.36 15.08 -10.84
CA THR A 236 -8.53 13.96 -10.40
C THR A 236 -8.36 13.03 -11.58
N TYR A 237 -7.13 12.65 -11.85
CA TYR A 237 -6.84 11.56 -12.76
C TYR A 237 -5.77 10.64 -12.15
N TYR A 238 -5.81 9.40 -12.60
CA TYR A 238 -5.03 8.30 -12.08
C TYR A 238 -4.07 7.81 -13.17
N ARG A 239 -2.88 7.40 -12.74
CA ARG A 239 -1.95 6.65 -13.57
C ARG A 239 -1.68 5.31 -12.94
N TYR A 240 -1.80 4.27 -13.73
CA TYR A 240 -1.63 2.88 -13.31
C TYR A 240 -0.47 2.25 -14.06
N PHE A 241 0.40 1.57 -13.31
CA PHE A 241 1.37 0.62 -13.85
C PHE A 241 1.15 -0.76 -13.23
N ARG A 242 1.06 -1.80 -14.07
CA ARG A 242 1.22 -3.20 -13.65
C ARG A 242 2.43 -3.77 -14.36
N PHE A 243 3.38 -4.30 -13.59
CA PHE A 243 4.61 -4.89 -14.12
C PHE A 243 4.49 -6.41 -14.18
N TYR A 244 5.17 -7.01 -15.16
CA TYR A 244 5.25 -8.45 -15.38
C TYR A 244 6.71 -8.90 -15.43
N SER A 245 7.00 -10.12 -14.95
CA SER A 245 8.38 -10.66 -14.84
C SER A 245 9.08 -10.91 -16.18
N ASP A 246 8.34 -10.90 -17.28
CA ASP A 246 8.85 -11.01 -18.64
C ASP A 246 9.44 -9.70 -19.17
N GLY A 247 9.31 -8.60 -18.43
CA GLY A 247 9.78 -7.27 -18.84
C GLY A 247 8.71 -6.41 -19.50
N HIS A 248 7.47 -6.88 -19.62
CA HIS A 248 6.34 -6.04 -20.05
C HIS A 248 5.72 -5.30 -18.86
N CYS A 249 5.13 -4.14 -19.12
CA CYS A 249 4.25 -3.48 -18.17
C CYS A 249 3.06 -2.82 -18.87
N LEU A 250 1.90 -2.89 -18.24
CA LEU A 250 0.72 -2.15 -18.67
C LEU A 250 0.71 -0.76 -18.05
N ARG A 251 0.43 0.24 -18.87
CA ARG A 251 0.29 1.63 -18.49
C ARG A 251 -1.11 2.11 -18.83
N LEU A 252 -1.75 2.83 -17.92
CA LEU A 252 -3.03 3.49 -18.18
C LEU A 252 -3.08 4.85 -17.49
N VAL A 253 -3.60 5.85 -18.21
CA VAL A 253 -3.95 7.16 -17.65
C VAL A 253 -5.45 7.34 -17.85
N THR A 254 -6.21 7.50 -16.76
CA THR A 254 -7.68 7.62 -16.81
C THR A 254 -8.20 8.46 -15.64
N THR A 255 -9.43 8.94 -15.73
CA THR A 255 -10.17 9.53 -14.59
C THR A 255 -10.90 8.48 -13.75
N ASP A 256 -10.90 7.21 -14.17
CA ASP A 256 -11.58 6.13 -13.46
C ASP A 256 -10.87 5.74 -12.16
N GLU A 257 -11.65 5.59 -11.09
CA GLU A 257 -11.14 5.29 -9.74
C GLU A 257 -10.55 3.86 -9.66
N PRO A 258 -9.60 3.60 -8.74
CA PRO A 258 -8.95 2.29 -8.61
C PRO A 258 -9.92 1.12 -8.41
N SER A 259 -11.05 1.36 -7.75
CA SER A 259 -12.10 0.35 -7.50
C SER A 259 -12.69 -0.24 -8.79
N GLN A 260 -12.73 0.55 -9.87
CA GLN A 260 -13.29 0.13 -11.17
C GLN A 260 -12.23 -0.50 -12.07
N VAL A 261 -11.01 0.05 -12.02
CA VAL A 261 -9.91 -0.30 -12.94
C VAL A 261 -9.16 -1.54 -12.47
N VAL A 262 -8.77 -1.59 -11.19
CA VAL A 262 -7.83 -2.58 -10.65
C VAL A 262 -8.27 -4.04 -10.86
N PRO A 263 -9.55 -4.43 -10.65
CA PRO A 263 -9.95 -5.84 -10.77
C PRO A 263 -9.75 -6.43 -12.17
N HIS A 264 -9.87 -5.60 -13.21
CA HIS A 264 -9.83 -5.99 -14.61
C HIS A 264 -8.53 -5.58 -15.31
N PHE A 265 -7.51 -5.15 -14.55
CA PHE A 265 -6.27 -4.63 -15.11
C PHE A 265 -5.31 -5.77 -15.47
N SER A 266 -5.54 -6.45 -16.60
CA SER A 266 -4.70 -7.57 -17.07
C SER A 266 -4.19 -7.40 -18.49
N ILE A 267 -3.11 -8.11 -18.83
CA ILE A 267 -2.48 -8.07 -20.15
C ILE A 267 -3.24 -8.91 -21.17
N ASP A 268 -3.91 -9.96 -20.70
CA ASP A 268 -4.76 -10.81 -21.54
C ASP A 268 -6.01 -10.08 -22.01
N VAL A 269 -6.57 -9.24 -21.13
CA VAL A 269 -7.72 -8.38 -21.41
C VAL A 269 -7.35 -6.94 -21.03
N PRO A 270 -6.57 -6.24 -21.88
CA PRO A 270 -6.09 -4.92 -21.57
C PRO A 270 -7.25 -3.92 -21.45
N PRO A 271 -7.26 -3.07 -20.42
CA PRO A 271 -8.24 -1.99 -20.30
C PRO A 271 -8.21 -1.08 -21.53
N ARG A 272 -9.36 -0.45 -21.83
CA ARG A 272 -9.46 0.50 -22.95
C ARG A 272 -8.43 1.62 -22.77
N HIS A 273 -7.75 1.97 -23.87
CA HIS A 273 -6.70 2.99 -23.91
C HIS A 273 -5.47 2.70 -23.03
N SER A 274 -5.32 1.47 -22.53
CA SER A 274 -4.06 1.04 -21.93
C SER A 274 -3.02 0.76 -23.00
N GLU A 275 -1.75 0.85 -22.60
CA GLU A 275 -0.61 0.69 -23.47
C GLU A 275 0.34 -0.34 -22.88
N ILE A 276 0.85 -1.22 -23.72
CA ILE A 276 1.88 -2.18 -23.34
C ILE A 276 3.24 -1.53 -23.56
N CYS A 277 4.04 -1.48 -22.51
CA CYS A 277 5.38 -0.91 -22.48
C CYS A 277 6.38 -2.00 -22.06
N ARG A 278 7.67 -1.70 -22.20
CA ARG A 278 8.75 -2.55 -21.65
C ARG A 278 9.45 -1.84 -20.51
N TRP A 279 9.89 -2.60 -19.52
CA TRP A 279 10.62 -2.06 -18.37
C TRP A 279 11.94 -2.81 -18.15
N SER A 280 12.93 -2.09 -17.62
CA SER A 280 14.18 -2.64 -17.13
C SER A 280 14.71 -1.81 -15.96
N LEU A 281 15.56 -2.42 -15.13
CA LEU A 281 16.29 -1.75 -14.08
C LEU A 281 17.70 -1.41 -14.55
N GLY A 282 18.12 -0.17 -14.30
CA GLY A 282 19.51 0.24 -14.36
C GLY A 282 20.26 -0.20 -13.11
N LEU A 283 21.58 -0.37 -13.23
CA LEU A 283 22.48 -0.67 -12.12
C LEU A 283 22.81 0.57 -11.28
N GLU A 284 22.60 1.74 -11.86
CA GLU A 284 22.79 3.04 -11.24
C GLU A 284 21.89 3.24 -10.01
N ASP A 285 22.32 4.16 -9.14
CA ASP A 285 21.64 4.48 -7.87
C ASP A 285 21.30 3.24 -7.04
N ASN A 286 22.25 2.31 -6.91
CA ASN A 286 22.08 1.05 -6.17
C ASN A 286 20.90 0.22 -6.72
N PHE A 287 20.89 -0.05 -8.03
CA PHE A 287 19.84 -0.83 -8.72
C PHE A 287 18.43 -0.22 -8.68
N GLY A 288 18.32 1.07 -8.33
CA GLY A 288 17.05 1.73 -8.05
C GLY A 288 16.41 2.44 -9.24
N ARG A 289 17.13 2.57 -10.38
CA ARG A 289 16.65 3.29 -11.56
C ARG A 289 15.78 2.36 -12.42
N LEU A 290 14.48 2.64 -12.48
CA LEU A 290 13.51 1.96 -13.33
C LEU A 290 13.34 2.76 -14.62
N ILE A 291 13.47 2.08 -15.76
CA ILE A 291 13.32 2.66 -17.08
C ILE A 291 12.13 1.98 -17.76
N ILE A 292 11.17 2.76 -18.23
CA ILE A 292 9.99 2.30 -18.95
C ILE A 292 10.04 2.88 -20.36
N ARG A 293 9.97 2.00 -21.36
CA ARG A 293 10.07 2.36 -22.77
C ARG A 293 8.80 2.00 -23.51
N ARG A 294 8.29 2.94 -24.30
CA ARG A 294 7.11 2.78 -25.16
C ARG A 294 7.45 3.28 -26.55
N SER A 295 7.08 2.51 -27.57
CA SER A 295 7.22 2.94 -28.97
C SER A 295 5.83 3.12 -29.57
N GLY A 296 5.55 4.30 -30.12
CA GLY A 296 4.39 4.57 -30.96
C GLY A 296 4.79 4.65 -32.44
N GLU A 297 3.83 4.98 -33.30
CA GLU A 297 4.07 5.10 -34.75
C GLU A 297 4.99 6.25 -35.14
N LYS A 298 5.01 7.31 -34.31
CA LYS A 298 5.78 8.55 -34.55
C LYS A 298 6.84 8.80 -33.50
N TYR A 299 6.49 8.62 -32.24
CA TYR A 299 7.34 8.94 -31.11
C TYR A 299 7.67 7.69 -30.32
N SER A 300 8.88 7.62 -29.80
CA SER A 300 9.20 6.76 -28.67
C SER A 300 9.25 7.58 -27.39
N PHE A 301 8.91 6.93 -26.28
CA PHE A 301 8.81 7.54 -24.97
C PHE A 301 9.67 6.74 -24.01
N VAL A 302 10.42 7.46 -23.17
CA VAL A 302 11.24 6.89 -22.11
C VAL A 302 10.85 7.59 -20.81
N GLU A 303 10.29 6.85 -19.88
CA GLU A 303 9.93 7.33 -18.55
C GLU A 303 10.90 6.70 -17.55
N GLU A 304 11.59 7.53 -16.77
CA GLU A 304 12.48 7.03 -15.73
C GLU A 304 11.97 7.37 -14.33
N LEU A 305 12.05 6.36 -13.48
CA LEU A 305 11.52 6.38 -12.13
C LEU A 305 12.58 5.84 -11.16
N HIS A 306 12.60 6.36 -9.94
CA HIS A 306 13.46 5.85 -8.88
C HIS A 306 12.65 5.07 -7.85
N ILE A 307 13.06 3.83 -7.56
CA ILE A 307 12.41 2.97 -6.57
C ILE A 307 12.85 3.40 -5.16
N LYS A 308 11.89 3.80 -4.32
CA LYS A 308 12.12 4.12 -2.91
C LYS A 308 11.20 3.34 -1.98
N SER A 309 11.66 3.23 -0.74
CA SER A 309 10.82 2.80 0.38
C SER A 309 9.91 3.93 0.86
N HIS A 310 8.74 3.59 1.42
CA HIS A 310 7.82 4.54 2.04
C HIS A 310 7.51 4.14 3.49
N GLY A 311 8.10 4.86 4.44
CA GLY A 311 8.02 4.51 5.85
C GLY A 311 8.57 3.10 6.10
N ARG A 312 7.75 2.23 6.71
CA ARG A 312 8.11 0.81 6.93
C ARG A 312 7.95 -0.08 5.69
N ARG A 313 7.31 0.43 4.62
CA ARG A 313 7.03 -0.36 3.40
C ARG A 313 8.23 -0.25 2.45
N ARG A 314 9.00 -1.33 2.35
CA ARG A 314 10.18 -1.41 1.47
C ARG A 314 9.78 -1.35 0.00
N HIS A 315 10.55 -0.62 -0.80
CA HIS A 315 10.46 -0.58 -2.28
C HIS A 315 9.02 -0.38 -2.79
N HIS A 316 8.30 0.52 -2.14
CA HIS A 316 6.84 0.65 -2.27
C HIS A 316 6.43 1.86 -3.11
N ARG A 317 7.39 2.72 -3.48
CA ARG A 317 7.13 3.98 -4.17
C ARG A 317 8.04 4.14 -5.38
N LEU A 318 7.48 4.64 -6.49
CA LEU A 318 8.23 5.05 -7.68
C LEU A 318 8.19 6.59 -7.77
N LEU A 319 9.35 7.22 -7.79
CA LEU A 319 9.50 8.68 -7.89
C LEU A 319 9.92 9.05 -9.31
N TRP A 320 9.29 10.07 -9.90
CA TRP A 320 9.71 10.56 -11.22
C TRP A 320 11.14 11.09 -11.20
N ILE A 321 11.95 10.66 -12.18
CA ILE A 321 13.26 11.24 -12.50
C ILE A 321 13.12 12.12 -13.72
N ASN A 322 12.74 11.55 -14.86
CA ASN A 322 12.53 12.25 -16.13
C ASN A 322 11.41 11.59 -16.94
N SER A 323 10.95 12.29 -17.98
CA SER A 323 10.07 11.72 -19.01
C SER A 323 10.47 12.34 -20.34
N LEU A 324 10.89 11.50 -21.28
CA LEU A 324 11.48 11.89 -22.55
C LEU A 324 10.60 11.41 -23.70
N VAL A 325 10.49 12.26 -24.72
CA VAL A 325 9.87 11.95 -26.01
C VAL A 325 10.95 12.05 -27.07
N ILE A 326 11.06 11.03 -27.91
CA ILE A 326 12.06 10.94 -28.96
C ILE A 326 11.31 10.83 -30.29
N ASP A 327 11.54 11.78 -31.19
CA ASP A 327 10.95 11.79 -32.54
C ASP A 327 11.66 10.79 -33.47
N LYS A 328 11.13 10.59 -34.69
CA LYS A 328 11.72 9.71 -35.71
C LYS A 328 13.13 10.12 -36.11
N GLU A 329 13.43 11.40 -36.05
CA GLU A 329 14.76 11.96 -36.37
C GLU A 329 15.74 11.82 -35.19
N GLY A 330 15.30 11.29 -34.03
CA GLY A 330 16.13 11.13 -32.84
C GLY A 330 16.18 12.37 -31.93
N ASN A 331 15.40 13.40 -32.23
CA ASN A 331 15.31 14.60 -31.39
C ASN A 331 14.65 14.26 -30.05
N VAL A 332 15.36 14.55 -28.95
CA VAL A 332 14.89 14.29 -27.59
C VAL A 332 14.25 15.54 -27.00
N SER A 333 13.01 15.43 -26.52
CA SER A 333 12.26 16.47 -25.83
C SER A 333 11.85 16.00 -24.43
N GLU A 334 12.12 16.80 -23.42
CA GLU A 334 11.77 16.49 -22.03
C GLU A 334 10.36 16.99 -21.68
N CYS A 335 9.54 16.12 -21.10
CA CYS A 335 8.22 16.44 -20.57
C CYS A 335 8.32 17.04 -19.18
N SER A 336 7.55 18.10 -18.93
CA SER A 336 7.50 18.74 -17.61
C SER A 336 6.91 17.82 -16.55
N LEU A 337 7.66 17.62 -15.46
CA LEU A 337 7.24 16.82 -14.32
C LEU A 337 6.59 17.63 -13.18
N ARG A 338 6.31 18.92 -13.39
CA ARG A 338 5.89 19.85 -12.31
C ARG A 338 4.64 19.39 -11.56
N ASN A 339 3.69 18.80 -12.28
CA ASN A 339 2.41 18.35 -11.71
C ASN A 339 2.40 16.85 -11.43
N GLU A 340 3.52 16.17 -11.64
CA GLU A 340 3.62 14.73 -11.51
C GLU A 340 3.69 14.31 -10.05
N LYS A 341 3.00 13.21 -9.74
CA LYS A 341 2.98 12.62 -8.39
C LYS A 341 3.61 11.25 -8.42
N PRO A 342 4.24 10.83 -7.31
CA PRO A 342 4.86 9.51 -7.24
C PRO A 342 3.81 8.40 -7.28
N PHE A 343 4.20 7.23 -7.75
CA PHE A 343 3.36 6.05 -7.70
C PHE A 343 3.55 5.31 -6.38
N ASN A 344 2.46 4.87 -5.76
CA ASN A 344 2.50 4.00 -4.59
C ASN A 344 1.96 2.63 -4.97
N PHE A 345 2.63 1.58 -4.51
CA PHE A 345 2.21 0.20 -4.77
C PHE A 345 0.95 -0.16 -3.98
N SER A 346 -0.01 -0.79 -4.64
CA SER A 346 -1.23 -1.33 -4.08
C SER A 346 -1.28 -2.83 -4.39
N ARG A 347 -1.23 -3.67 -3.33
CA ARG A 347 -1.29 -5.14 -3.45
C ARG A 347 -2.70 -5.57 -3.85
N VAL A 348 -2.80 -6.52 -4.77
CA VAL A 348 -4.07 -7.13 -5.20
C VAL A 348 -4.01 -8.62 -4.89
N ARG A 349 -5.11 -9.21 -4.40
CA ARG A 349 -5.15 -10.63 -4.01
C ARG A 349 -5.18 -11.56 -5.23
N SER A 350 -6.08 -11.27 -6.16
CA SER A 350 -6.18 -11.93 -7.46
C SER A 350 -6.71 -10.92 -8.48
N PHE A 351 -6.31 -11.09 -9.73
CA PHE A 351 -6.92 -10.40 -10.86
C PHE A 351 -8.01 -11.29 -11.43
N ALA A 352 -9.08 -10.71 -11.97
CA ALA A 352 -10.19 -11.49 -12.52
C ALA A 352 -9.81 -12.37 -13.73
N SER A 353 -8.60 -12.22 -14.28
CA SER A 353 -8.05 -13.04 -15.36
C SER A 353 -7.27 -14.27 -14.88
N ASP A 354 -6.94 -14.34 -13.58
CA ASP A 354 -6.03 -15.34 -13.02
C ASP A 354 -6.79 -16.48 -12.28
N ASP A 355 -8.13 -16.38 -12.22
CA ASP A 355 -9.09 -17.41 -11.80
C ASP A 355 -9.83 -17.97 -13.03
#